data_AF-A0A2E9GZ58-F1
#
_entry.id   AF-A0A2E9GZ58-F1
#
_cell.length_a   1.000
_cell.length_b   1.000
_cell.length_c   1.000
_cell.angle_alpha   90.00
_cell.angle_beta   90.00
_cell.angle_gamma   90.00
#
_symmetry.space_group_name_H-M   'P 1'
#
loop_
_entity.id
_entity.type
_entity.pdbx_description
1 polymer ?
#
loop_
_entity_poly.entity_id
_entity_poly.type
_entity_poly.pdbx_seq_one_letter_code
_entity_poly.pdbx_strand_id
1 'polypeptide(L)'
;MNSDPLYQSNPLEDTATYTMLMHLSQFAAYVVPFIGWCAPIIMWAIKREQAIVDQHGKIIFNWMLSAIIYSVGLLVLTMLVPFLTIPLLVLLALASIVFIILAAVNAKNGQANQYPLAIPFFK
;
A
#
# COMPACT_ATOMS: atom_id res chain seq x y z
N MET A 1 0.68 -27.01 -20.29
CA MET A 1 -0.44 -26.55 -19.43
C MET A 1 -0.87 -27.76 -18.61
N ASN A 2 -0.60 -27.76 -17.30
CA ASN A 2 -0.88 -28.89 -16.43
C ASN A 2 -2.39 -28.93 -16.14
N SER A 3 -3.07 -29.99 -16.56
CA SER A 3 -4.52 -30.22 -16.41
C SER A 3 -4.83 -31.02 -15.15
N ASP A 4 -4.15 -30.72 -14.05
CA ASP A 4 -4.32 -31.40 -12.77
C ASP A 4 -5.58 -30.83 -12.07
N PRO A 5 -6.64 -31.62 -11.84
CA PRO A 5 -7.91 -31.14 -11.27
C PRO A 5 -7.78 -30.61 -9.82
N LEU A 6 -6.61 -30.79 -9.21
CA LEU A 6 -6.26 -30.32 -7.87
C LEU A 6 -5.74 -28.86 -7.87
N TYR A 7 -5.45 -28.28 -9.05
CA TYR A 7 -5.07 -26.87 -9.22
C TYR A 7 -6.24 -26.03 -9.74
N GLN A 8 -7.43 -26.21 -9.15
CA GLN A 8 -8.47 -25.17 -9.24
C GLN A 8 -8.26 -24.23 -8.07
N SER A 9 -7.59 -23.10 -8.32
CA SER A 9 -7.44 -22.06 -7.33
C SER A 9 -8.83 -21.53 -6.95
N ASN A 10 -9.08 -21.39 -5.65
CA ASN A 10 -10.31 -20.80 -5.16
C ASN A 10 -10.31 -19.31 -5.55
N PRO A 11 -11.28 -18.81 -6.33
CA PRO A 11 -11.30 -17.40 -6.76
C PRO A 11 -11.22 -16.39 -5.61
N LEU A 12 -11.74 -16.76 -4.43
CA LEU A 12 -11.65 -15.93 -3.22
C LEU A 12 -10.23 -15.89 -2.65
N GLU A 13 -9.52 -17.02 -2.64
CA GLU A 13 -8.14 -17.12 -2.18
C GLU A 13 -7.18 -16.39 -3.13
N ASP A 14 -7.42 -16.48 -4.44
CA ASP A 14 -6.68 -15.74 -5.47
C ASP A 14 -6.82 -14.23 -5.27
N THR A 15 -8.03 -13.77 -4.95
CA THR A 15 -8.31 -12.34 -4.76
C THR A 15 -7.68 -11.83 -3.46
N ALA A 16 -7.76 -12.60 -2.37
CA ALA A 16 -7.11 -12.26 -1.10
C ALA A 16 -5.58 -12.17 -1.24
N THR A 17 -4.98 -13.15 -1.94
CA THR A 17 -3.55 -13.16 -2.25
C THR A 17 -3.18 -11.96 -3.13
N TYR A 18 -4.00 -11.65 -4.12
CA TYR A 18 -3.79 -10.49 -4.98
C TYR A 18 -3.80 -9.18 -4.21
N THR A 19 -4.79 -8.95 -3.35
CA THR A 19 -4.88 -7.73 -2.53
C THR A 19 -3.75 -7.63 -1.52
N MET A 20 -3.32 -8.75 -0.92
CA MET A 20 -2.13 -8.81 -0.07
C MET A 20 -0.88 -8.38 -0.84
N LEU A 21 -0.65 -8.95 -2.02
CA LEU A 21 0.48 -8.59 -2.89
C LEU A 21 0.40 -7.13 -3.34
N MET A 22 -0.80 -6.61 -3.56
CA MET A 22 -1.01 -5.20 -3.91
C MET A 22 -0.54 -4.28 -2.78
N HIS A 23 -0.83 -4.57 -1.51
CA HIS A 23 -0.25 -3.84 -0.37
C HIS A 23 1.27 -3.97 -0.33
N LEU A 24 1.80 -5.20 -0.42
CA LEU A 24 3.25 -5.43 -0.37
C LEU A 24 4.01 -4.78 -1.54
N SER A 25 3.36 -4.60 -2.69
CA SER A 25 3.97 -3.95 -3.86
C SER A 25 4.34 -2.49 -3.60
N GLN A 26 3.77 -1.85 -2.58
CA GLN A 26 4.22 -0.53 -2.12
C GLN A 26 5.71 -0.53 -1.72
N PHE A 27 6.26 -1.67 -1.32
CA PHE A 27 7.69 -1.78 -1.02
C PHE A 27 8.60 -1.58 -2.24
N ALA A 28 8.07 -1.72 -3.46
CA ALA A 28 8.82 -1.43 -4.67
C ALA A 28 9.34 0.04 -4.68
N ALA A 29 8.61 0.97 -4.05
CA ALA A 29 9.02 2.36 -3.92
C ALA A 29 10.32 2.56 -3.13
N TYR A 30 10.69 1.61 -2.26
CA TYR A 30 11.94 1.65 -1.49
C TYR A 30 13.13 1.10 -2.28
N VAL A 31 12.89 0.26 -3.29
CA VAL A 31 13.93 -0.32 -4.16
C VAL A 31 14.20 0.60 -5.34
N VAL A 32 13.13 1.05 -6.01
CA VAL A 32 13.19 1.97 -7.14
C VAL A 32 12.33 3.19 -6.82
N PRO A 33 12.92 4.27 -6.28
CA PRO A 33 12.19 5.49 -5.97
C PRO A 33 11.43 6.02 -7.20
N PHE A 34 10.29 6.68 -6.96
CA PHE A 34 9.33 7.18 -7.96
C PHE A 34 8.63 6.10 -8.79
N ILE A 35 9.36 5.22 -9.47
CA ILE A 35 8.80 4.18 -10.34
C ILE A 35 8.08 3.11 -9.51
N GLY A 36 8.64 2.73 -8.36
CA GLY A 36 8.04 1.71 -7.50
C GLY A 36 6.66 2.08 -6.95
N TRP A 37 6.32 3.38 -6.90
CA TRP A 37 4.98 3.83 -6.54
C TRP A 37 3.93 3.45 -7.60
N CYS A 38 4.33 3.22 -8.84
CA CYS A 38 3.43 2.76 -9.89
C CYS A 38 2.98 1.30 -9.69
N ALA A 39 3.77 0.46 -9.03
CA ALA A 39 3.47 -0.97 -8.86
C ALA A 39 2.08 -1.24 -8.24
N PRO A 40 1.73 -0.69 -7.05
CA PRO A 40 0.40 -0.89 -6.48
C PRO A 40 -0.72 -0.29 -7.33
N ILE A 41 -0.45 0.79 -8.07
CA ILE A 41 -1.45 1.48 -8.90
C ILE A 41 -1.76 0.70 -10.17
N ILE A 42 -0.73 0.13 -10.79
CA ILE A 42 -0.89 -0.76 -11.94
C ILE A 42 -1.67 -2.00 -11.52
N MET A 43 -1.31 -2.61 -10.38
CA MET A 43 -2.08 -3.73 -9.83
C MET A 43 -3.54 -3.33 -9.59
N TRP A 44 -3.80 -2.21 -8.93
CA TRP A 44 -5.16 -1.72 -8.73
C TRP A 44 -5.91 -1.53 -10.05
N ALA A 45 -5.28 -0.95 -11.07
CA ALA A 45 -5.90 -0.70 -12.37
C ALA A 45 -6.25 -1.98 -13.15
N ILE A 46 -5.46 -3.06 -13.01
CA ILE A 46 -5.66 -4.31 -13.76
C ILE A 46 -6.94 -5.04 -13.33
N LYS A 47 -7.29 -5.00 -12.03
CA LYS A 47 -8.43 -5.73 -11.46
C LYS A 47 -9.45 -4.81 -10.78
N ARG A 48 -9.51 -3.54 -11.18
CA ARG A 48 -10.32 -2.50 -10.51
C ARG A 48 -11.82 -2.80 -10.53
N GLU A 49 -12.29 -3.55 -11.52
CA GLU A 49 -13.67 -3.97 -11.66
C GLU A 49 -14.14 -4.88 -10.51
N GLN A 50 -13.22 -5.50 -9.78
CA GLN A 50 -13.53 -6.30 -8.60
C GLN A 50 -13.67 -5.40 -7.38
N ALA A 51 -14.86 -5.36 -6.78
CA ALA A 51 -15.18 -4.43 -5.69
C ALA A 51 -14.18 -4.49 -4.51
N ILE A 52 -13.72 -5.69 -4.14
CA ILE A 52 -12.72 -5.87 -3.08
C ILE A 52 -11.35 -5.29 -3.47
N VAL A 53 -10.92 -5.47 -4.72
CA VAL A 53 -9.67 -4.88 -5.21
C VAL A 53 -9.80 -3.37 -5.28
N ASP A 54 -10.94 -2.83 -5.70
CA ASP A 54 -11.16 -1.39 -5.70
C ASP A 54 -11.10 -0.78 -4.29
N GLN A 55 -11.70 -1.46 -3.31
CA GLN A 55 -11.66 -1.04 -1.91
C GLN A 55 -10.22 -1.01 -1.38
N HIS A 56 -9.45 -2.08 -1.58
CA HIS A 56 -8.04 -2.12 -1.17
C HIS A 56 -7.19 -1.09 -1.94
N GLY A 57 -7.46 -0.89 -3.22
CA GLY A 57 -6.77 0.10 -4.05
C GLY A 57 -6.98 1.53 -3.56
N LYS A 58 -8.21 1.90 -3.17
CA LYS A 58 -8.50 3.19 -2.53
C LYS A 58 -7.80 3.37 -1.19
N ILE A 59 -7.78 2.33 -0.36
CA ILE A 59 -7.06 2.33 0.93
C ILE A 59 -5.57 2.57 0.72
N ILE A 60 -4.96 1.84 -0.23
CA ILE A 60 -3.56 2.01 -0.63
C ILE A 60 -3.30 3.42 -1.15
N PHE A 61 -4.17 3.93 -2.01
CA PHE A 61 -4.03 5.26 -2.60
C PHE A 61 -4.14 6.37 -1.55
N ASN A 62 -5.08 6.26 -0.61
CA ASN A 62 -5.23 7.19 0.50
C ASN A 62 -3.95 7.26 1.34
N TRP A 63 -3.38 6.11 1.69
CA TRP A 63 -2.12 6.06 2.43
C TRP A 63 -0.95 6.63 1.63
N MET A 64 -0.83 6.25 0.37
CA MET A 64 0.21 6.71 -0.53
C MET A 64 0.21 8.24 -0.67
N LEU A 65 -0.95 8.85 -0.92
CA LEU A 65 -1.07 10.30 -0.94
C LEU A 65 -0.75 10.94 0.41
N SER A 66 -1.24 10.35 1.51
CA SER A 66 -0.97 10.87 2.87
C SER A 66 0.52 10.85 3.19
N ALA A 67 1.20 9.73 2.93
CA ALA A 67 2.63 9.57 3.14
C ALA A 67 3.44 10.56 2.30
N ILE A 68 3.03 10.81 1.05
CA ILE A 68 3.66 11.83 0.19
C ILE A 68 3.47 13.23 0.79
N ILE A 69 2.26 13.60 1.19
CA ILE A 69 1.97 14.91 1.78
C ILE A 69 2.78 15.14 3.05
N TYR A 70 2.80 14.15 3.96
CA TYR A 70 3.58 14.21 5.19
C TYR A 70 5.09 14.31 4.90
N SER A 71 5.59 13.52 3.96
CA SER A 71 7.01 13.52 3.58
C SER A 71 7.43 14.86 2.97
N VAL A 72 6.64 15.42 2.05
CA VAL A 72 6.90 16.73 1.43
C VAL A 72 6.86 17.84 2.47
N GLY A 73 5.87 17.84 3.37
CA GLY A 73 5.78 18.82 4.46
C GLY A 73 7.01 18.77 5.37
N LEU A 74 7.43 17.57 5.78
CA LEU A 74 8.63 17.38 6.60
C LEU A 74 9.91 17.76 5.86
N LEU A 75 10.02 17.48 4.56
CA LEU A 75 11.18 17.87 3.73
C LEU A 75 11.31 19.40 3.64
N VAL A 76 10.21 20.12 3.46
CA VAL A 76 10.22 21.60 3.47
C VAL A 76 10.66 22.13 4.83
N LEU A 77 10.12 21.59 5.93
CA LEU A 77 10.51 22.00 7.29
C LEU A 77 11.96 21.63 7.64
N THR A 78 12.54 20.63 6.98
CA THR A 78 13.94 20.23 7.20
C THR A 78 14.92 21.35 6.88
N MET A 79 14.57 22.26 5.97
CA MET A 79 15.39 23.44 5.67
C MET A 79 15.50 24.42 6.84
N LEU A 80 14.55 24.37 7.79
CA LEU A 80 14.49 25.25 8.96
C LEU A 80 14.99 24.55 10.24
N VAL A 81 14.59 23.30 10.45
CA VAL A 81 14.79 22.56 11.71
C VAL A 81 15.19 21.09 11.50
N PRO A 82 16.36 20.81 10.89
CA PRO A 82 16.72 19.47 10.44
C PRO A 82 16.86 18.45 11.57
N PHE A 83 17.35 18.87 12.75
CA PHE A 83 17.53 17.97 13.90
C PHE A 83 16.22 17.38 14.43
N LEU A 84 15.09 18.06 14.21
CA LEU A 84 13.77 17.57 14.60
C LEU A 84 13.10 16.78 13.47
N THR A 85 13.17 17.26 12.23
CA THR A 85 12.42 16.68 11.12
C THR A 85 13.02 15.39 10.58
N ILE A 86 14.35 15.23 10.60
CA ILE A 86 15.01 14.01 10.11
C ILE A 86 14.58 12.77 10.92
N PRO A 87 14.59 12.79 12.28
CA PRO A 87 14.03 11.69 13.07
C PRO A 87 12.56 11.40 12.75
N LEU A 88 11.75 12.44 12.51
CA LEU A 88 10.34 12.31 12.16
C LEU A 88 10.15 11.64 10.77
N LEU A 89 10.99 11.96 9.79
CA LEU A 89 10.99 11.30 8.47
C LEU A 89 11.32 9.81 8.59
N VAL A 90 12.31 9.45 9.42
CA VAL A 90 12.65 8.05 9.69
C VAL A 90 11.49 7.34 10.38
N LEU A 91 10.88 7.97 11.40
CA LEU A 91 9.73 7.42 12.10
C LEU A 91 8.54 7.20 11.15
N LEU A 92 8.26 8.16 10.26
CA LEU A 92 7.23 8.04 9.24
C LEU A 92 7.50 6.87 8.29
N ALA A 93 8.75 6.69 7.83
CA ALA A 93 9.14 5.58 6.97
C ALA A 93 8.95 4.22 7.68
N LEU A 94 9.34 4.11 8.95
CA LEU A 94 9.15 2.89 9.75
C LEU A 94 7.67 2.59 10.01
N ALA A 95 6.89 3.61 10.36
CA ALA A 95 5.44 3.50 10.51
C ALA A 95 4.80 3.00 9.21
N SER A 96 5.25 3.53 8.05
CA SER A 96 4.79 3.09 6.72
C SER A 96 5.03 1.60 6.51
N ILE A 97 6.20 1.08 6.87
CA ILE A 97 6.52 -0.34 6.73
C ILE A 97 5.58 -1.19 7.58
N VAL A 98 5.40 -0.84 8.85
CA VAL A 98 4.51 -1.56 9.77
C VAL A 98 3.08 -1.57 9.23
N PHE A 99 2.60 -0.41 8.80
CA PHE A 99 1.28 -0.21 8.21
C PHE A 99 1.06 -1.10 6.98
N ILE A 100 2.01 -1.13 6.05
CA ILE A 100 1.92 -1.98 4.84
C ILE A 100 1.83 -3.46 5.22
N ILE A 101 2.64 -3.93 6.17
CA ILE A 101 2.62 -5.32 6.62
C ILE A 101 1.28 -5.67 7.27
N LEU A 102 0.79 -4.83 8.19
CA LEU A 102 -0.50 -5.04 8.86
C LEU A 102 -1.65 -5.06 7.84
N ALA A 103 -1.66 -4.14 6.88
CA ALA A 103 -2.67 -4.10 5.83
C ALA A 103 -2.61 -5.32 4.91
N ALA A 104 -1.40 -5.80 4.56
CA ALA A 104 -1.23 -7.01 3.76
C ALA A 104 -1.73 -8.27 4.49
N VAL A 105 -1.41 -8.42 5.78
CA VAL A 105 -1.92 -9.54 6.61
C VAL A 105 -3.45 -9.47 6.72
N ASN A 106 -4.00 -8.28 6.95
CA ASN A 106 -5.44 -8.08 7.01
C ASN A 106 -6.12 -8.40 5.68
N ALA A 107 -5.54 -7.99 4.55
CA ALA A 107 -6.05 -8.30 3.21
C ALA A 107 -6.10 -9.81 2.95
N LYS A 108 -5.07 -10.56 3.37
CA LYS A 108 -5.07 -12.03 3.29
C LYS A 108 -6.23 -12.66 4.09
N ASN A 109 -6.62 -12.02 5.20
CA ASN A 109 -7.75 -12.44 6.03
C ASN A 109 -9.11 -11.89 5.54
N GLY A 110 -9.15 -11.24 4.36
CA GLY A 110 -10.38 -10.65 3.80
C GLY A 110 -10.81 -9.34 4.47
N GLN A 111 -9.93 -8.70 5.25
CA GLN A 111 -10.20 -7.43 5.93
C GLN A 111 -9.59 -6.25 5.17
N ALA A 112 -10.42 -5.25 4.87
CA ALA A 112 -10.03 -4.03 4.18
C ALA A 112 -9.96 -2.84 5.16
N ASN A 113 -8.96 -2.88 6.03
CA ASN A 113 -8.76 -1.86 7.07
C ASN A 113 -8.02 -0.64 6.51
N GLN A 114 -8.50 0.56 6.87
CA GLN A 114 -7.82 1.81 6.57
C GLN A 114 -6.48 1.88 7.32
N TYR A 115 -5.49 2.54 6.72
CA TYR A 115 -4.24 2.84 7.40
C TYR A 115 -4.47 3.89 8.50
N PRO A 116 -3.94 3.71 9.73
CA PRO A 116 -4.30 4.56 10.88
C PRO A 116 -4.07 6.06 10.68
N LEU A 117 -3.05 6.44 9.91
CA LEU A 117 -2.70 7.85 9.63
C LEU A 117 -3.07 8.29 8.21
N ALA A 118 -3.84 7.49 7.47
CA ALA A 118 -4.28 7.88 6.14
C ALA A 118 -5.41 8.91 6.20
N ILE A 119 -5.28 9.94 5.39
CA ILE A 119 -6.32 10.89 5.06
C ILE A 119 -7.25 10.22 4.03
N PRO A 120 -8.55 10.06 4.30
CA PRO A 120 -9.48 9.36 3.41
C PRO A 120 -9.93 10.25 2.26
N PHE A 121 -9.12 10.32 1.19
CA PHE A 121 -9.48 11.04 -0.04
C PHE A 121 -10.61 10.34 -0.80
N PHE A 122 -10.57 9.01 -0.83
CA PHE A 122 -11.58 8.16 -1.44
C PHE A 122 -12.22 7.27 -0.39
N LYS A 123 -13.55 7.10 -0.47
CA LYS A 123 -14.34 6.19 0.36
C LYS A 123 -14.50 4.82 -0.29
#